data_AF-A0A8R1W9Q6-F1
#
_entry.id   AF-A0A8R1W9Q6-F1
#
_cell.length_a   1.000
_cell.length_b   1.000
_cell.length_c   1.000
_cell.angle_alpha   90.00
_cell.angle_beta   90.00
_cell.angle_gamma   90.00
#
_symmetry.space_group_name_H-M   'P 1'
#
loop_
_entity.id
_entity.type
_entity.pdbx_description
1 polymer ?
#
loop_
_entity_poly.entity_id
_entity_poly.type
_entity_poly.pdbx_seq_one_letter_code
_entity_poly.pdbx_strand_id
1 'polypeptide(L)'
;MAQRIRLDSFIAGSFVIGLILVPCAMSAPAKPSKSQSPTPPHSIVATGTPFWHNPCGTLLTYDGSGGGATGAMMSSAVSHDIMMESEPESESVMRREEDIIHGIVVAAGQALTHAEQFTGAFVVETFHVDVKKNHDHWKGIKLDWLELAKYMPKALDVPLSKSYLASLTFRDVLHAVYIGMQNLAVGLEQVAWDQDREMLPYAKYFNETTLKLRTILCEVSMAIYEINDTPEPHVSRDIMPIESRISRDNQSLRDWLILREYMTSLQYVIEAFGYLKTKR
;
A
#
# COMPACT_ATOMS: atom_id res chain seq x y z
N MET A 1 -38.03 -45.93 15.95
CA MET A 1 -37.49 -47.22 16.42
C MET A 1 -36.14 -46.95 17.04
N ALA A 2 -36.09 -46.98 18.37
CA ALA A 2 -34.84 -46.96 19.13
C ALA A 2 -34.52 -48.40 19.54
N GLN A 3 -33.28 -48.82 19.39
CA GLN A 3 -32.80 -50.05 20.04
C GLN A 3 -31.36 -49.86 20.52
N ARG A 4 -31.24 -49.85 21.85
CA ARG A 4 -30.01 -50.02 22.65
C ARG A 4 -29.49 -51.45 22.51
N ILE A 5 -28.26 -51.64 23.04
CA ILE A 5 -27.60 -52.85 23.61
C ILE A 5 -26.20 -52.98 22.96
N ARG A 6 -25.04 -53.10 23.64
CA ARG A 6 -24.68 -53.44 25.03
C ARG A 6 -23.26 -52.94 25.36
N LEU A 7 -23.03 -52.72 26.65
CA LEU A 7 -21.73 -52.70 27.34
C LEU A 7 -20.99 -54.05 27.19
N ASP A 8 -19.66 -54.02 27.22
CA ASP A 8 -18.85 -54.93 28.04
C ASP A 8 -17.57 -54.22 28.55
N SER A 9 -17.28 -54.49 29.83
CA SER A 9 -16.20 -53.99 30.67
C SER A 9 -14.95 -54.88 30.60
N PHE A 10 -13.93 -54.57 31.44
CA PHE A 10 -12.70 -55.31 31.84
C PHE A 10 -11.41 -54.81 31.14
N ILE A 11 -10.28 -54.46 31.78
CA ILE A 11 -9.66 -54.81 33.07
C ILE A 11 -8.73 -53.69 33.57
N ALA A 12 -8.60 -53.63 34.90
CA ALA A 12 -7.71 -52.81 35.70
C ALA A 12 -6.21 -53.13 35.55
N GLY A 13 -5.34 -52.15 35.85
CA GLY A 13 -3.90 -52.39 36.02
C GLY A 13 -3.16 -51.18 36.59
N SER A 14 -3.14 -51.06 37.92
CA SER A 14 -2.29 -50.14 38.68
C SER A 14 -0.99 -50.84 39.10
N PHE A 15 0.18 -50.24 38.84
CA PHE A 15 1.47 -50.47 39.53
C PHE A 15 2.29 -49.17 39.37
N VAL A 16 2.41 -48.30 40.37
CA VAL A 16 3.33 -48.29 41.54
C VAL A 16 4.81 -48.10 41.19
N ILE A 17 5.25 -46.84 41.37
CA ILE A 17 6.49 -46.32 42.02
C ILE A 17 7.85 -46.86 41.54
N GLY A 18 8.64 -45.93 40.98
CA GLY A 18 10.10 -46.01 40.88
C GLY A 18 10.72 -44.61 40.98
N LEU A 19 10.86 -44.11 42.21
CA LEU A 19 11.65 -42.94 42.58
C LEU A 19 13.14 -43.31 42.51
N ILE A 20 13.91 -42.66 41.62
CA ILE A 20 15.37 -42.61 41.73
C ILE A 20 15.77 -41.16 42.00
N LEU A 21 16.18 -40.93 43.24
CA LEU A 21 16.85 -39.74 43.76
C LEU A 21 18.35 -39.84 43.43
N VAL A 22 18.90 -38.87 42.71
CA VAL A 22 20.35 -38.60 42.64
C VAL A 22 20.53 -37.06 42.52
N PRO A 23 21.54 -36.46 43.19
CA PRO A 23 21.33 -35.32 44.08
C PRO A 23 21.54 -33.94 43.45
N CYS A 24 21.00 -32.93 44.15
CA CYS A 24 21.33 -31.52 44.03
C CYS A 24 22.86 -31.29 44.09
N ALA A 25 23.43 -30.75 43.01
CA ALA A 25 24.69 -30.02 43.07
C ALA A 25 24.37 -28.52 43.08
N MET A 26 24.81 -27.84 44.14
CA MET A 26 24.67 -26.40 44.29
C MET A 26 25.64 -25.64 43.36
N SER A 27 25.14 -24.57 42.77
CA SER A 27 25.85 -23.65 41.88
C SER A 27 27.03 -22.93 42.54
N ALA A 28 28.06 -22.66 41.74
CA ALA A 28 28.95 -21.50 41.87
C ALA A 28 28.83 -20.62 40.61
N PRO A 29 28.94 -19.29 40.70
CA PRO A 29 28.50 -18.39 39.63
C PRO A 29 29.55 -18.30 38.51
N ALA A 30 29.17 -18.72 37.30
CA ALA A 30 29.86 -18.34 36.09
C ALA A 30 29.45 -16.91 35.69
N LYS A 31 30.44 -16.04 35.47
CA LYS A 31 30.25 -14.70 34.92
C LYS A 31 29.38 -14.76 33.65
N PRO A 32 28.37 -13.89 33.47
CA PRO A 32 27.61 -13.87 32.24
C PRO A 32 28.51 -13.37 31.10
N SER A 33 28.80 -14.25 30.15
CA SER A 33 29.25 -13.85 28.82
C SER A 33 28.15 -12.99 28.21
N LYS A 34 28.53 -11.85 27.64
CA LYS A 34 27.65 -10.90 26.95
C LYS A 34 26.62 -11.64 26.10
N SER A 35 25.37 -11.64 26.58
CA SER A 35 24.20 -11.96 25.78
C SER A 35 24.23 -11.03 24.58
N GLN A 36 24.23 -11.59 23.38
CA GLN A 36 23.75 -10.86 22.22
C GLN A 36 22.37 -10.30 22.59
N SER A 37 22.23 -8.99 22.46
CA SER A 37 20.97 -8.27 22.61
C SER A 37 19.91 -8.94 21.72
N PRO A 38 18.71 -9.22 22.24
CA PRO A 38 17.61 -9.66 21.39
C PRO A 38 17.37 -8.55 20.36
N THR A 39 17.35 -8.93 19.09
CA THR A 39 16.91 -8.07 17.98
C THR A 39 15.60 -7.40 18.41
N PRO A 40 15.47 -6.06 18.31
CA PRO A 40 14.23 -5.39 18.71
C PRO A 40 13.07 -5.97 17.90
N PRO A 41 11.86 -6.05 18.49
CA PRO A 41 10.68 -6.48 17.74
C PRO A 41 10.55 -5.60 16.50
N HIS A 42 10.34 -6.24 15.34
CA HIS A 42 10.10 -5.51 14.09
C HIS A 42 9.04 -4.42 14.33
N SER A 43 9.37 -3.16 13.99
CA SER A 43 8.45 -2.02 14.13
C SER A 43 7.08 -2.40 13.59
N ILE A 44 5.99 -2.00 14.25
CA ILE A 44 4.62 -2.36 13.81
C ILE A 44 4.16 -1.51 12.61
N VAL A 45 4.91 -0.48 12.27
CA VAL A 45 4.64 0.45 11.16
C VAL A 45 5.92 0.68 10.37
N ALA A 46 5.79 0.86 9.06
CA ALA A 46 6.89 1.26 8.19
C ALA A 46 7.60 2.52 8.74
N THR A 47 8.91 2.43 8.91
CA THR A 47 9.76 3.55 9.36
C THR A 47 10.45 4.17 8.15
N GLY A 48 10.24 5.46 7.89
CA GLY A 48 10.85 6.19 6.77
C GLY A 48 9.90 7.19 6.14
N THR A 49 10.42 8.04 5.25
CA THR A 49 9.59 9.00 4.50
C THR A 49 8.63 8.23 3.59
N PRO A 50 7.31 8.50 3.66
CA PRO A 50 6.35 7.86 2.77
C PRO A 50 6.66 8.09 1.29
N PHE A 51 6.49 7.05 0.47
CA PHE A 51 6.83 7.14 -0.96
C PHE A 51 5.98 8.16 -1.73
N TRP A 52 4.80 8.48 -1.21
CA TRP A 52 3.88 9.46 -1.80
C TRP A 52 4.20 10.91 -1.43
N HIS A 53 5.15 11.17 -0.53
CA HIS A 53 5.62 12.53 -0.22
C HIS A 53 6.55 13.06 -1.32
N ASN A 54 7.33 12.20 -1.96
CA ASN A 54 8.08 12.54 -3.16
C ASN A 54 7.97 11.41 -4.20
N PRO A 55 6.84 11.33 -4.91
CA PRO A 55 6.58 10.22 -5.82
C PRO A 55 7.55 10.21 -7.00
N CYS A 56 8.02 11.38 -7.47
CA CYS A 56 8.94 11.49 -8.61
C CYS A 56 10.42 11.23 -8.25
N GLY A 57 10.79 11.33 -6.98
CA GLY A 57 12.18 11.10 -6.53
C GLY A 57 13.16 12.21 -6.89
N THR A 58 12.73 13.25 -7.60
CA THR A 58 13.51 14.47 -7.85
C THR A 58 13.26 15.49 -6.74
N LEU A 59 14.32 16.21 -6.34
CA LEU A 59 14.18 17.47 -5.63
C LEU A 59 13.46 18.44 -6.58
N LEU A 60 12.14 18.50 -6.52
CA LEU A 60 11.49 19.79 -6.78
C LEU A 60 11.85 20.63 -5.56
N THR A 61 12.91 21.43 -5.68
CA THR A 61 13.35 22.36 -4.63
C THR A 61 12.22 23.35 -4.38
N TYR A 62 11.33 22.99 -3.46
CA TYR A 62 10.50 23.95 -2.76
C TYR A 62 11.41 24.63 -1.75
N ASP A 63 11.91 25.82 -2.11
CA ASP A 63 12.67 26.65 -1.20
C ASP A 63 11.68 27.24 -0.19
N GLY A 64 11.52 26.51 0.92
CA GLY A 64 10.48 26.79 1.90
C GLY A 64 10.66 25.97 3.17
N SER A 65 11.75 26.25 3.88
CA SER A 65 11.93 26.04 5.33
C SER A 65 12.18 24.59 5.82
N GLY A 66 13.46 24.25 5.94
CA GLY A 66 14.07 23.79 7.19
C GLY A 66 13.80 22.35 7.67
N GLY A 67 14.79 21.48 7.52
CA GLY A 67 14.88 20.24 8.32
C GLY A 67 15.74 19.18 7.64
N GLY A 68 17.03 19.13 8.01
CA GLY A 68 18.03 18.28 7.37
C GLY A 68 17.72 16.79 7.39
N ALA A 69 18.03 16.13 6.27
CA ALA A 69 18.28 14.70 6.23
C ALA A 69 19.59 14.46 5.48
N THR A 70 20.65 14.23 6.25
CA THR A 70 21.90 13.64 5.77
C THR A 70 21.62 12.21 5.31
N GLY A 71 21.60 11.99 4.00
CA GLY A 71 21.49 10.68 3.37
C GLY A 71 22.66 10.49 2.42
N ALA A 72 23.62 9.66 2.83
CA ALA A 72 24.89 9.41 2.19
C ALA A 72 24.77 8.98 0.72
N MET A 73 25.54 9.61 -0.16
CA MET A 73 26.00 9.00 -1.40
C MET A 73 27.51 8.80 -1.28
N MET A 74 27.91 7.56 -1.01
CA MET A 74 29.27 7.14 -1.28
C MET A 74 29.40 6.96 -2.78
N SER A 75 30.16 7.86 -3.42
CA SER A 75 30.77 7.58 -4.71
C SER A 75 32.26 7.86 -4.61
N SER A 76 33.02 6.79 -4.72
CA SER A 76 34.47 6.83 -4.86
C SER A 76 34.79 7.28 -6.28
N ALA A 77 35.49 8.41 -6.44
CA ALA A 77 36.19 8.72 -7.67
C ALA A 77 37.34 9.69 -7.41
N VAL A 78 38.48 9.30 -7.97
CA VAL A 78 39.77 9.97 -8.01
C VAL A 78 39.64 11.35 -8.66
N SER A 79 40.27 12.37 -8.06
CA SER A 79 40.39 13.72 -8.59
C SER A 79 41.00 13.72 -10.01
N HIS A 80 40.28 14.29 -10.97
CA HIS A 80 40.86 14.97 -12.12
C HIS A 80 39.97 16.15 -12.51
N ASP A 81 40.59 17.33 -12.53
CA ASP A 81 40.02 18.60 -12.96
C ASP A 81 39.50 18.51 -14.40
N ILE A 82 38.19 18.73 -14.58
CA ILE A 82 37.60 19.07 -15.88
C ILE A 82 36.66 20.25 -15.63
N MET A 83 36.93 21.35 -16.34
CA MET A 83 36.17 22.59 -16.24
C MET A 83 34.71 22.35 -16.62
N MET A 84 33.81 22.81 -15.75
CA MET A 84 32.37 22.75 -15.95
C MET A 84 31.95 23.93 -16.83
N GLU A 85 31.78 23.69 -18.13
CA GLU A 85 30.99 24.57 -18.99
C GLU A 85 29.55 24.53 -18.48
N SER A 86 28.99 25.71 -18.20
CA SER A 86 27.61 25.89 -17.79
C SER A 86 26.67 25.44 -18.90
N GLU A 87 25.98 24.31 -18.71
CA GLU A 87 24.86 23.94 -19.56
C GLU A 87 23.70 24.94 -19.38
N PRO A 88 22.99 25.29 -20.45
CA PRO A 88 21.83 26.16 -20.35
C PRO A 88 20.72 25.47 -19.56
N GLU A 89 20.14 26.20 -18.61
CA GLU A 89 18.94 25.80 -17.87
C GLU A 89 17.91 25.23 -18.84
N SER A 90 17.59 23.93 -18.70
CA SER A 90 16.62 23.27 -19.54
C SER A 90 15.26 23.92 -19.29
N GLU A 91 14.82 24.76 -20.22
CA GLU A 91 13.47 25.30 -20.26
C GLU A 91 12.51 24.10 -20.30
N SER A 92 11.87 23.80 -19.17
CA SER A 92 10.98 22.64 -19.06
C SER A 92 9.78 22.90 -19.98
N VAL A 93 9.75 22.23 -21.12
CA VAL A 93 8.63 22.31 -22.05
C VAL A 93 7.40 21.75 -21.34
N MET A 94 6.46 22.63 -20.96
CA MET A 94 5.18 22.24 -20.39
C MET A 94 4.48 21.29 -21.36
N ARG A 95 3.99 20.14 -20.89
CA ARG A 95 3.29 19.21 -21.77
C ARG A 95 1.92 19.78 -22.12
N ARG A 96 1.44 19.44 -23.31
CA ARG A 96 0.04 19.71 -23.64
C ARG A 96 -0.83 18.83 -22.76
N GLU A 97 -2.00 19.32 -22.41
CA GLU A 97 -2.89 18.57 -21.53
C GLU A 97 -3.31 17.21 -22.10
N GLU A 98 -3.44 17.08 -23.43
CA GLU A 98 -3.75 15.80 -24.05
C GLU A 98 -2.65 14.76 -23.80
N ASP A 99 -1.39 15.20 -23.77
CA ASP A 99 -0.22 14.37 -23.49
C ASP A 99 -0.16 14.02 -21.99
N ILE A 100 -0.50 14.97 -21.10
CA ILE A 100 -0.63 14.74 -19.64
C ILE A 100 -1.72 13.69 -19.36
N ILE A 101 -2.92 13.91 -19.90
CA ILE A 101 -4.07 13.00 -19.75
C ILE A 101 -3.69 11.60 -20.25
N HIS A 102 -3.02 11.52 -21.40
CA HIS A 102 -2.59 10.24 -21.95
C HIS A 102 -1.64 9.51 -21.00
N GLY A 103 -0.62 10.19 -20.45
CA GLY A 103 0.32 9.63 -19.49
C GLY A 103 -0.38 9.06 -18.24
N ILE A 104 -1.27 9.84 -17.64
CA ILE A 104 -2.03 9.43 -16.45
C ILE A 104 -2.91 8.20 -16.76
N VAL A 105 -3.65 8.21 -17.88
CA VAL A 105 -4.52 7.09 -18.27
C VAL A 105 -3.72 5.82 -18.56
N VAL A 106 -2.57 5.93 -19.22
CA VAL A 106 -1.69 4.78 -19.49
C VAL A 106 -1.14 4.19 -18.18
N ALA A 107 -0.64 5.04 -17.28
CA ALA A 107 -0.13 4.59 -15.98
C ALA A 107 -1.23 3.90 -15.16
N ALA A 108 -2.44 4.47 -15.12
CA ALA A 108 -3.59 3.90 -14.44
C ALA A 108 -4.05 2.57 -15.08
N GLY A 109 -4.05 2.47 -16.41
CA GLY A 109 -4.39 1.23 -17.12
C GLY A 109 -3.41 0.09 -16.83
N GLN A 110 -2.12 0.38 -16.80
CA GLN A 110 -1.08 -0.59 -16.43
C GLN A 110 -1.22 -1.04 -14.97
N ALA A 111 -1.52 -0.10 -14.07
CA ALA A 111 -1.80 -0.38 -12.67
C ALA A 111 -3.03 -1.26 -12.46
N LEU A 112 -4.10 -1.00 -13.23
CA LEU A 112 -5.35 -1.76 -13.12
C LEU A 112 -5.15 -3.20 -13.62
N THR A 113 -4.53 -3.33 -14.81
CA THR A 113 -4.17 -4.64 -15.37
C THR A 113 -3.35 -5.46 -14.38
N HIS A 114 -2.39 -4.82 -13.71
CA HIS A 114 -1.58 -5.45 -12.67
C HIS A 114 -2.40 -5.92 -11.47
N ALA A 115 -3.30 -5.09 -10.94
CA ALA A 115 -4.15 -5.45 -9.81
C ALA A 115 -5.07 -6.63 -10.16
N GLU A 116 -5.69 -6.58 -11.34
CA GLU A 116 -6.60 -7.62 -11.82
C GLU A 116 -5.90 -8.97 -12.00
N GLN A 117 -4.64 -8.98 -12.44
CA GLN A 117 -3.90 -10.22 -12.73
C GLN A 117 -3.78 -11.16 -11.52
N PHE A 118 -3.66 -10.61 -10.30
CA PHE A 118 -3.42 -11.39 -9.08
C PHE A 118 -4.66 -11.43 -8.17
N THR A 119 -5.65 -10.56 -8.40
CA THR A 119 -6.88 -10.50 -7.60
C THR A 119 -7.60 -11.85 -7.56
N GLY A 120 -7.67 -12.55 -8.70
CA GLY A 120 -8.30 -13.87 -8.78
C GLY A 120 -7.67 -14.88 -7.82
N ALA A 121 -6.35 -15.04 -7.89
CA ALA A 121 -5.61 -15.94 -7.01
C ALA A 121 -5.73 -15.51 -5.55
N PHE A 122 -5.51 -14.22 -5.26
CA PHE A 122 -5.57 -13.66 -3.91
C PHE A 122 -6.90 -13.97 -3.22
N VAL A 123 -8.03 -13.73 -3.91
CA VAL A 123 -9.35 -13.96 -3.33
C VAL A 123 -9.64 -15.45 -3.14
N VAL A 124 -9.34 -16.28 -4.15
CA VAL A 124 -9.63 -17.72 -4.09
C VAL A 124 -8.80 -18.41 -3.01
N GLU A 125 -7.52 -18.07 -2.88
CA GLU A 125 -6.63 -18.69 -1.90
C GLU A 125 -6.92 -18.21 -0.47
N THR A 126 -7.31 -16.94 -0.31
CA THR A 126 -7.49 -16.32 1.01
C THR A 126 -8.90 -16.52 1.58
N PHE A 127 -9.93 -16.48 0.72
CA PHE A 127 -11.34 -16.53 1.14
C PHE A 127 -12.08 -17.78 0.66
N HIS A 128 -11.46 -18.61 -0.18
CA HIS A 128 -12.03 -19.85 -0.71
C HIS A 128 -13.37 -19.66 -1.45
N VAL A 129 -13.54 -18.51 -2.09
CA VAL A 129 -14.70 -18.15 -2.90
C VAL A 129 -14.22 -17.46 -4.19
N ASP A 130 -15.09 -17.40 -5.19
CA ASP A 130 -14.80 -16.61 -6.39
C ASP A 130 -14.85 -15.10 -6.10
N VAL A 131 -14.13 -14.33 -6.93
CA VAL A 131 -13.98 -12.87 -6.79
C VAL A 131 -15.34 -12.16 -6.71
N LYS A 132 -16.30 -12.56 -7.57
CA LYS A 132 -17.61 -11.93 -7.62
C LYS A 132 -18.38 -12.15 -6.33
N LYS A 133 -18.42 -13.39 -5.81
CA LYS A 133 -19.06 -13.68 -4.52
C LYS A 133 -18.42 -12.91 -3.37
N ASN A 134 -17.08 -12.85 -3.32
CA ASN A 134 -16.37 -12.08 -2.31
C ASN A 134 -16.72 -10.58 -2.38
N HIS A 135 -16.71 -10.01 -3.59
CA HIS A 135 -17.12 -8.62 -3.80
C HIS A 135 -18.57 -8.39 -3.38
N ASP A 136 -19.51 -9.23 -3.83
CA ASP A 136 -20.93 -9.10 -3.51
C ASP A 136 -21.21 -9.18 -1.99
N HIS A 137 -20.43 -9.98 -1.26
CA HIS A 137 -20.53 -10.10 0.19
C HIS A 137 -20.03 -8.85 0.92
N TRP A 138 -18.91 -8.27 0.47
CA TRP A 138 -18.23 -7.18 1.18
C TRP A 138 -18.46 -5.77 0.59
N LYS A 139 -19.18 -5.62 -0.51
CA LYS A 139 -19.39 -4.32 -1.20
C LYS A 139 -20.03 -3.23 -0.33
N GLY A 140 -20.75 -3.60 0.72
CA GLY A 140 -21.34 -2.67 1.69
C GLY A 140 -20.36 -2.13 2.73
N ILE A 141 -19.22 -2.81 2.94
CA ILE A 141 -18.21 -2.41 3.92
C ILE A 141 -17.28 -1.38 3.28
N LYS A 142 -17.12 -0.23 3.93
CA LYS A 142 -16.22 0.85 3.50
C LYS A 142 -15.12 1.08 4.53
N LEU A 143 -13.98 1.59 4.07
CA LEU A 143 -12.89 2.05 4.91
C LEU A 143 -13.07 3.55 5.12
N ASP A 144 -13.75 3.94 6.20
CA ASP A 144 -14.16 5.34 6.42
C ASP A 144 -12.98 6.32 6.41
N TRP A 145 -11.83 5.87 6.91
CA TRP A 145 -10.59 6.66 6.95
C TRP A 145 -9.98 6.97 5.58
N LEU A 146 -10.36 6.25 4.51
CA LEU A 146 -9.88 6.54 3.16
C LEU A 146 -10.55 7.80 2.56
N GLU A 147 -11.74 8.16 3.05
CA GLU A 147 -12.57 9.25 2.51
C GLU A 147 -12.74 9.23 0.97
N LEU A 148 -12.56 8.10 0.30
CA LEU A 148 -12.48 8.06 -1.17
C LEU A 148 -13.71 8.60 -1.87
N ALA A 149 -14.90 8.39 -1.32
CA ALA A 149 -16.14 8.91 -1.89
C ALA A 149 -16.20 10.45 -1.96
N LYS A 150 -15.39 11.17 -1.17
CA LYS A 150 -15.26 12.63 -1.20
C LYS A 150 -14.49 13.11 -2.44
N TYR A 151 -13.50 12.33 -2.87
CA TYR A 151 -12.56 12.70 -3.93
C TYR A 151 -12.85 11.98 -5.25
N MET A 152 -13.13 10.68 -5.19
CA MET A 152 -13.35 9.79 -6.33
C MET A 152 -14.61 8.93 -6.09
N PRO A 153 -15.83 9.50 -6.26
CA PRO A 153 -17.11 8.86 -5.96
C PRO A 153 -17.50 7.79 -6.98
N LYS A 154 -16.71 6.72 -7.07
CA LYS A 154 -16.94 5.57 -7.96
C LYS A 154 -17.26 4.31 -7.15
N ALA A 155 -18.02 3.40 -7.76
CA ALA A 155 -18.14 2.02 -7.33
C ALA A 155 -17.49 1.10 -8.36
N LEU A 156 -16.90 0.00 -7.89
CA LEU A 156 -16.22 -0.98 -8.74
C LEU A 156 -17.16 -1.46 -9.86
N ASP A 157 -16.68 -1.43 -11.09
CA ASP A 157 -17.38 -1.87 -12.30
C ASP A 157 -18.70 -1.13 -12.61
N VAL A 158 -18.96 -0.01 -11.93
CA VAL A 158 -20.11 0.86 -12.19
C VAL A 158 -19.60 2.12 -12.90
N PRO A 159 -20.06 2.41 -14.13
CA PRO A 159 -19.73 3.65 -14.83
C PRO A 159 -20.16 4.89 -14.03
N LEU A 160 -19.36 5.95 -14.11
CA LEU A 160 -19.73 7.26 -13.58
C LEU A 160 -20.94 7.81 -14.34
N SER A 161 -21.81 8.53 -13.62
CA SER A 161 -22.98 9.14 -14.26
C SER A 161 -22.55 10.21 -15.27
N LYS A 162 -23.26 10.32 -16.40
CA LYS A 162 -23.00 11.36 -17.41
C LYS A 162 -23.07 12.77 -16.84
N SER A 163 -23.99 13.02 -15.90
CA SER A 163 -24.13 14.31 -15.21
C SER A 163 -22.91 14.63 -14.35
N TYR A 164 -22.37 13.64 -13.64
CA TYR A 164 -21.14 13.80 -12.87
C TYR A 164 -19.95 14.09 -13.79
N LEU A 165 -19.75 13.26 -14.83
CA LEU A 165 -18.69 13.47 -15.82
C LEU A 165 -18.77 14.86 -16.45
N ALA A 166 -19.97 15.32 -16.82
CA ALA A 166 -20.18 16.65 -17.38
C ALA A 166 -19.73 17.79 -16.46
N SER A 167 -19.81 17.61 -15.13
CA SER A 167 -19.37 18.59 -14.13
C SER A 167 -17.86 18.64 -13.89
N LEU A 168 -17.09 17.65 -14.36
CA LEU A 168 -15.66 17.58 -14.12
C LEU A 168 -14.89 18.66 -14.88
N THR A 169 -13.88 19.22 -14.21
CA THR A 169 -12.81 20.04 -14.79
C THR A 169 -11.48 19.32 -14.63
N PHE A 170 -10.52 19.61 -15.52
CA PHE A 170 -9.20 18.97 -15.47
C PHE A 170 -8.46 19.24 -14.15
N ARG A 171 -8.45 20.52 -13.73
CA ARG A 171 -7.86 20.96 -12.47
C ARG A 171 -8.45 20.21 -11.28
N ASP A 172 -9.78 20.19 -11.14
CA ASP A 172 -10.41 19.57 -9.97
C ASP A 172 -10.18 18.05 -9.93
N VAL A 173 -10.14 17.39 -11.08
CA VAL A 173 -9.84 15.95 -11.16
C VAL A 173 -8.39 15.65 -10.78
N LEU A 174 -7.40 16.46 -11.22
CA LEU A 174 -6.00 16.28 -10.81
C LEU A 174 -5.85 16.30 -9.29
N HIS A 175 -6.40 17.33 -8.66
CA HIS A 175 -6.37 17.54 -7.21
C HIS A 175 -7.09 16.41 -6.44
N ALA A 176 -8.30 16.05 -6.89
CA ALA A 176 -9.06 14.96 -6.28
C ALA A 176 -8.32 13.61 -6.38
N VAL A 177 -7.73 13.31 -7.53
CA VAL A 177 -6.95 12.09 -7.75
C VAL A 177 -5.67 12.11 -6.93
N TYR A 178 -4.98 13.25 -6.82
CA TYR A 178 -3.75 13.37 -6.03
C TYR A 178 -3.99 13.02 -4.57
N ILE A 179 -4.99 13.62 -3.91
CA ILE A 179 -5.31 13.31 -2.51
C ILE A 179 -5.83 11.88 -2.37
N GLY A 180 -6.79 11.48 -3.21
CA GLY A 180 -7.42 10.17 -3.11
C GLY A 180 -6.42 9.01 -3.29
N MET A 181 -5.46 9.16 -4.21
CA MET A 181 -4.38 8.19 -4.41
C MET A 181 -3.35 8.21 -3.28
N GLN A 182 -3.08 9.36 -2.65
CA GLN A 182 -2.27 9.41 -1.43
C GLN A 182 -2.96 8.70 -0.24
N ASN A 183 -4.28 8.84 -0.10
CA ASN A 183 -5.02 8.11 0.94
C ASN A 183 -4.89 6.58 0.74
N LEU A 184 -5.00 6.12 -0.51
CA LEU A 184 -4.76 4.72 -0.86
C LEU A 184 -3.32 4.28 -0.63
N ALA A 185 -2.35 5.17 -0.86
CA ALA A 185 -0.93 4.88 -0.65
C ALA A 185 -0.65 4.47 0.80
N VAL A 186 -1.31 5.11 1.77
CA VAL A 186 -1.24 4.72 3.20
C VAL A 186 -1.67 3.28 3.41
N GLY A 187 -2.82 2.89 2.85
CA GLY A 187 -3.34 1.53 2.95
C GLY A 187 -2.42 0.52 2.28
N LEU A 188 -2.04 0.78 1.02
CA LEU A 188 -1.21 -0.13 0.24
C LEU A 188 0.19 -0.30 0.80
N GLU A 189 0.78 0.74 1.40
CA GLU A 189 2.04 0.62 2.14
C GLU A 189 1.89 -0.36 3.30
N GLN A 190 0.81 -0.26 4.10
CA GLN A 190 0.55 -1.18 5.19
C GLN A 190 0.37 -2.62 4.69
N VAL A 191 -0.39 -2.83 3.62
CA VAL A 191 -0.59 -4.17 3.03
C VAL A 191 0.73 -4.75 2.54
N ALA A 192 1.50 -4.00 1.74
CA ALA A 192 2.77 -4.45 1.20
C ALA A 192 3.76 -4.79 2.32
N TRP A 193 3.81 -3.94 3.34
CA TRP A 193 4.69 -4.13 4.48
C TRP A 193 4.30 -5.34 5.35
N ASP A 194 3.01 -5.58 5.59
CA ASP A 194 2.55 -6.79 6.30
C ASP A 194 2.83 -8.06 5.48
N GLN A 195 2.64 -8.02 4.16
CA GLN A 195 2.92 -9.15 3.28
C GLN A 195 4.41 -9.52 3.27
N ASP A 196 5.30 -8.52 3.25
CA ASP A 196 6.75 -8.73 3.30
C ASP A 196 7.20 -9.25 4.67
N ARG A 197 6.76 -8.59 5.76
CA ARG A 197 7.12 -8.94 7.14
C ARG A 197 6.72 -10.37 7.50
N GLU A 198 5.52 -10.79 7.09
CA GLU A 198 4.97 -12.10 7.40
C GLU A 198 5.29 -13.16 6.32
N MET A 199 6.11 -12.81 5.32
CA MET A 199 6.50 -13.68 4.19
C MET A 199 5.31 -14.30 3.46
N LEU A 200 4.26 -13.52 3.25
CA LEU A 200 3.03 -13.96 2.60
C LEU A 200 3.19 -14.06 1.07
N PRO A 201 2.42 -14.93 0.39
CA PRO A 201 2.63 -15.24 -1.03
C PRO A 201 2.49 -14.04 -1.98
N TYR A 202 1.82 -12.97 -1.56
CA TYR A 202 1.48 -11.83 -2.41
C TYR A 202 2.38 -10.60 -2.21
N ALA A 203 3.45 -10.70 -1.41
CA ALA A 203 4.37 -9.59 -1.13
C ALA A 203 4.89 -8.91 -2.41
N LYS A 204 5.32 -9.70 -3.40
CA LYS A 204 5.79 -9.15 -4.69
C LYS A 204 4.70 -8.36 -5.43
N TYR A 205 3.47 -8.86 -5.44
CA TYR A 205 2.36 -8.20 -6.16
C TYR A 205 1.94 -6.89 -5.49
N PHE A 206 1.89 -6.85 -4.15
CA PHE A 206 1.59 -5.63 -3.43
C PHE A 206 2.74 -4.61 -3.48
N ASN A 207 4.00 -5.04 -3.42
CA ASN A 207 5.15 -4.17 -3.65
C ASN A 207 5.13 -3.56 -5.06
N GLU A 208 4.80 -4.34 -6.08
CA GLU A 208 4.67 -3.79 -7.44
C GLU A 208 3.45 -2.85 -7.55
N THR A 209 2.38 -3.10 -6.79
CA THR A 209 1.21 -2.21 -6.71
C THR A 209 1.59 -0.83 -6.14
N THR A 210 2.42 -0.77 -5.08
CA THR A 210 2.89 0.52 -4.52
C THR A 210 3.78 1.28 -5.50
N LEU A 211 4.62 0.57 -6.27
CA LEU A 211 5.43 1.19 -7.33
C LEU A 211 4.57 1.78 -8.45
N LYS A 212 3.53 1.09 -8.91
CA LYS A 212 2.64 1.63 -9.96
C LYS A 212 1.82 2.81 -9.45
N LEU A 213 1.35 2.76 -8.20
CA LEU A 213 0.71 3.91 -7.57
C LEU A 213 1.65 5.11 -7.48
N ARG A 214 2.93 4.89 -7.13
CA ARG A 214 3.95 5.95 -7.13
C ARG A 214 4.10 6.61 -8.51
N THR A 215 4.09 5.83 -9.60
CA THR A 215 4.12 6.37 -10.96
C THR A 215 2.93 7.27 -11.25
N ILE A 216 1.71 6.85 -10.90
CA ILE A 216 0.50 7.67 -11.09
C ILE A 216 0.58 8.97 -10.28
N LEU A 217 0.99 8.89 -9.01
CA LEU A 217 1.15 10.05 -8.16
C LEU A 217 2.19 11.04 -8.71
N CYS A 218 3.27 10.53 -9.33
CA CYS A 218 4.25 11.39 -9.98
C CYS A 218 3.65 12.12 -11.19
N GLU A 219 2.97 11.39 -12.09
CA GLU A 219 2.32 11.99 -13.26
C GLU A 219 1.32 13.09 -12.86
N VAL A 220 0.49 12.82 -11.86
CA VAL A 220 -0.51 13.78 -11.36
C VAL A 220 0.16 14.96 -10.65
N SER A 221 1.21 14.74 -9.84
CA SER A 221 1.92 15.83 -9.18
C SER A 221 2.60 16.76 -10.18
N MET A 222 3.28 16.20 -11.19
CA MET A 222 3.87 16.98 -12.28
C MET A 222 2.81 17.76 -13.05
N ALA A 223 1.68 17.13 -13.36
CA ALA A 223 0.56 17.79 -14.04
C ALA A 223 0.00 18.99 -13.27
N ILE A 224 -0.07 18.91 -11.93
CA ILE A 224 -0.50 20.03 -11.08
C ILE A 224 0.48 21.21 -11.21
N TYR A 225 1.79 20.95 -11.16
CA TYR A 225 2.81 22.00 -11.39
C TYR A 225 2.75 22.56 -12.81
N GLU A 226 2.52 21.72 -13.81
CA GLU A 226 2.40 22.12 -15.22
C GLU A 226 1.17 22.99 -15.50
N ILE A 227 0.15 23.01 -14.62
CA ILE A 227 -0.96 23.97 -14.72
C ILE A 227 -0.77 25.20 -13.82
N ASN A 228 0.46 25.44 -13.34
CA ASN A 228 0.82 26.51 -12.39
C ASN A 228 0.02 26.47 -11.09
N ASP A 229 -0.29 25.27 -10.60
CA ASP A 229 -0.94 25.06 -9.32
C ASP A 229 -0.02 24.33 -8.34
N THR A 230 -0.39 24.30 -7.06
CA THR A 230 0.38 23.65 -6.01
C THR A 230 -0.31 22.38 -5.56
N PRO A 231 0.40 21.24 -5.48
CA PRO A 231 -0.17 20.02 -4.94
C PRO A 231 -0.60 20.21 -3.49
N GLU A 232 -1.64 19.49 -3.08
CA GLU A 232 -2.14 19.54 -1.72
C GLU A 232 -1.13 19.02 -0.70
N PRO A 233 -1.27 19.41 0.58
CA PRO A 233 -0.42 18.91 1.65
C PRO A 233 -0.40 17.38 1.68
N HIS A 234 0.78 16.84 1.96
CA HIS A 234 0.94 15.40 2.00
C HIS A 234 0.07 14.74 3.06
N VAL A 235 -0.51 13.61 2.68
CA VAL A 235 -1.31 12.80 3.58
C VAL A 235 -0.39 12.13 4.61
N SER A 236 -0.71 12.28 5.90
CA SER A 236 -0.03 11.55 6.98
C SER A 236 -0.47 10.09 6.97
N ARG A 237 0.42 9.18 7.40
CA ARG A 237 0.03 7.79 7.68
C ARG A 237 -1.17 7.75 8.62
N ASP A 238 -1.26 8.67 9.58
CA ASP A 238 -2.23 8.69 10.69
C ASP A 238 -3.70 8.74 10.27
N ILE A 239 -4.01 8.97 9.00
CA ILE A 239 -5.37 8.78 8.50
C ILE A 239 -5.83 7.35 8.76
N MET A 240 -4.94 6.35 8.63
CA MET A 240 -5.27 4.95 8.94
C MET A 240 -5.12 4.73 10.45
N PRO A 241 -6.22 4.39 11.18
CA PRO A 241 -6.16 4.19 12.62
C PRO A 241 -5.22 3.04 13.00
N ILE A 242 -4.57 3.14 14.17
CA ILE A 242 -3.61 2.12 14.62
C ILE A 242 -4.26 0.74 14.76
N GLU A 243 -5.52 0.69 15.18
CA GLU A 243 -6.32 -0.53 15.31
C GLU A 243 -6.46 -1.24 13.96
N SER A 244 -6.60 -0.47 12.87
CA SER A 244 -6.65 -1.02 11.50
C SER A 244 -5.30 -1.53 11.02
N ARG A 245 -4.18 -1.00 11.54
CA ARG A 245 -2.83 -1.44 11.18
C ARG A 245 -2.44 -2.72 11.90
N ILE A 246 -2.80 -2.86 13.17
CA ILE A 246 -2.36 -3.97 14.03
C ILE A 246 -3.30 -5.19 14.02
N SER A 247 -4.52 -5.04 13.50
CA SER A 247 -5.51 -6.12 13.52
C SER A 247 -5.06 -7.30 12.64
N ARG A 248 -4.73 -8.43 13.27
CA ARG A 248 -4.40 -9.69 12.59
C ARG A 248 -5.65 -10.45 12.16
N ASP A 249 -6.69 -10.48 12.99
CA ASP A 249 -7.92 -11.24 12.72
C ASP A 249 -8.67 -10.74 11.48
N ASN A 250 -8.54 -9.46 11.14
CA ASN A 250 -9.18 -8.84 9.98
C ASN A 250 -8.19 -8.46 8.87
N GLN A 251 -6.92 -8.90 8.94
CA GLN A 251 -5.89 -8.48 8.00
C GLN A 251 -6.29 -8.79 6.55
N SER A 252 -6.68 -10.04 6.26
CA SER A 252 -7.09 -10.46 4.93
C SER A 252 -8.25 -9.64 4.37
N LEU A 253 -9.28 -9.39 5.19
CA LEU A 253 -10.43 -8.56 4.80
C LEU A 253 -9.99 -7.13 4.51
N ARG A 254 -9.18 -6.54 5.38
CA ARG A 254 -8.64 -5.18 5.19
C ARG A 254 -7.83 -5.09 3.91
N ASP A 255 -6.94 -6.03 3.65
CA ASP A 255 -6.09 -6.07 2.46
C ASP A 255 -6.95 -6.17 1.18
N TRP A 256 -8.01 -6.99 1.22
CA TRP A 256 -9.01 -7.05 0.15
C TRP A 256 -9.74 -5.72 -0.05
N LEU A 257 -10.22 -5.09 1.02
CA LEU A 257 -10.93 -3.81 0.94
C LEU A 257 -10.02 -2.73 0.34
N ILE A 258 -8.75 -2.66 0.75
CA ILE A 258 -7.76 -1.72 0.19
C ILE A 258 -7.51 -2.00 -1.30
N LEU A 259 -7.33 -3.27 -1.69
CA LEU A 259 -7.14 -3.65 -3.09
C LEU A 259 -8.37 -3.31 -3.95
N ARG A 260 -9.58 -3.54 -3.43
CA ARG A 260 -10.85 -3.18 -4.08
C ARG A 260 -10.96 -1.68 -4.30
N GLU A 261 -10.68 -0.89 -3.27
CA GLU A 261 -10.70 0.58 -3.35
C GLU A 261 -9.64 1.11 -4.32
N TYR A 262 -8.46 0.47 -4.37
CA TYR A 262 -7.43 0.78 -5.34
C TYR A 262 -7.90 0.54 -6.78
N MET A 263 -8.44 -0.65 -7.09
CA MET A 263 -8.99 -0.94 -8.42
C MET A 263 -10.13 0.03 -8.80
N THR A 264 -11.03 0.30 -7.86
CA THR A 264 -12.15 1.25 -8.04
C THR A 264 -11.61 2.65 -8.41
N SER A 265 -10.57 3.09 -7.71
CA SER A 265 -9.94 4.39 -7.94
C SER A 265 -9.20 4.47 -9.28
N LEU A 266 -8.56 3.38 -9.70
CA LEU A 266 -7.93 3.31 -11.02
C LEU A 266 -8.97 3.40 -12.15
N GLN A 267 -10.10 2.69 -12.00
CA GLN A 267 -11.20 2.82 -12.96
C GLN A 267 -11.76 4.25 -12.97
N TYR A 268 -11.79 4.96 -11.83
CA TYR A 268 -12.18 6.37 -11.76
C TYR A 268 -11.22 7.24 -12.57
N VAL A 269 -9.91 7.09 -12.34
CA VAL A 269 -8.88 7.85 -13.07
C VAL A 269 -9.01 7.64 -14.58
N ILE A 270 -9.14 6.40 -15.03
CA ILE A 270 -9.29 6.06 -16.46
C ILE A 270 -10.54 6.72 -17.04
N GLU A 271 -11.69 6.62 -16.36
CA GLU A 271 -12.96 7.15 -16.86
C GLU A 271 -13.03 8.68 -16.83
N ALA A 272 -12.59 9.31 -15.74
CA ALA A 272 -12.62 10.76 -15.57
C ALA A 272 -11.67 11.47 -16.56
N PHE A 273 -10.40 11.05 -16.61
CA PHE A 273 -9.44 11.63 -17.55
C PHE A 273 -9.75 11.24 -19.00
N GLY A 274 -10.23 10.02 -19.24
CA GLY A 274 -10.71 9.60 -20.56
C GLY A 274 -11.83 10.50 -21.07
N TYR A 275 -12.80 10.85 -20.22
CA TYR A 275 -13.86 11.79 -20.57
C TYR A 275 -13.33 13.20 -20.83
N LEU A 276 -12.43 13.71 -19.99
CA LEU A 276 -11.81 15.04 -20.17
C LEU A 276 -11.07 15.15 -21.50
N LYS A 277 -10.41 14.07 -21.96
CA LYS A 277 -9.79 14.01 -23.29
C LYS A 277 -10.80 14.19 -24.43
N THR A 278 -12.01 13.65 -24.30
CA THR A 278 -13.05 13.73 -25.36
C THR A 278 -13.74 15.09 -25.45
N LYS A 279 -13.61 15.93 -24.42
CA LYS A 279 -14.18 17.29 -24.40
C LYS A 279 -13.32 18.32 -25.15
N ARG A 280 -12.15 17.93 -25.64
CA ARG A 280 -11.18 18.77 -26.33
C ARG A 280 -11.09 18.39 -27.80
#